data_AF-G5IDP0-F1
#
_entry.id   AF-G5IDP0-F1
#
_cell.length_a   1.000
_cell.length_b   1.000
_cell.length_c   1.000
_cell.angle_alpha   90.00
_cell.angle_beta   90.00
_cell.angle_gamma   90.00
#
_symmetry.space_group_name_H-M   'P 1'
#
loop_
_entity.id
_entity.type
_entity.pdbx_description
1 polymer ?
#
loop_
_entity_poly.entity_id
_entity_poly.type
_entity_poly.pdbx_seq_one_letter_code
_entity_poly.pdbx_strand_id
1 'polypeptide(L)'
;TRNGKPMDRSNINKKMKEMSREAGVDERKVFPHNFRHLFARTFYRIEKDVVRLMDLLGHSSINTTRIYTMSTEEQPRRQMSRMRLVLG
;
A
#
# COMPACT_ATOMS: atom_id res chain seq x y z
N THR A 1 18.74 15.69 4.40
CA THR A 1 20.15 15.42 4.82
C THR A 1 20.56 16.46 5.83
N ARG A 2 21.71 16.32 6.52
CA ARG A 2 22.22 17.30 7.52
C ARG A 2 22.36 18.74 6.97
N ASN A 3 22.14 18.95 5.66
CA ASN A 3 22.24 20.21 4.93
C ASN A 3 20.93 20.66 4.26
N GLY A 4 19.75 20.19 4.70
CA GLY A 4 18.45 20.65 4.17
C GLY A 4 18.13 20.27 2.71
N LYS A 5 19.08 19.69 1.96
CA LYS A 5 18.86 19.18 0.60
C LYS A 5 17.97 17.93 0.61
N PRO A 6 17.08 17.78 -0.39
CA PRO A 6 16.35 16.55 -0.63
C PRO A 6 17.32 15.37 -0.63
N MET A 7 16.98 14.32 0.11
CA MET A 7 17.82 13.13 0.15
C MET A 7 17.81 12.52 -1.26
N ASP A 8 19.00 12.27 -1.81
CA ASP A 8 19.10 11.64 -3.12
C ASP A 8 18.34 10.30 -3.10
N ARG A 9 17.51 10.07 -4.11
CA ARG A 9 16.68 8.85 -4.24
C ARG A 9 17.55 7.60 -4.18
N SER A 10 18.77 7.68 -4.71
CA SER A 10 19.76 6.60 -4.68
C SER A 10 20.17 6.22 -3.25
N ASN A 11 20.34 7.21 -2.38
CA ASN A 11 20.71 6.99 -0.97
C ASN A 11 19.57 6.36 -0.16
N ILE A 12 18.32 6.76 -0.44
CA ILE A 12 17.15 6.14 0.20
C ILE A 12 17.07 4.66 -0.20
N ASN A 13 17.19 4.36 -1.50
CA ASN A 13 17.15 2.98 -1.98
C ASN A 13 18.28 2.13 -1.40
N LYS A 14 19.49 2.68 -1.30
CA LYS A 14 20.63 1.99 -0.70
C LYS A 14 20.38 1.61 0.77
N LYS A 15 19.93 2.58 1.58
CA LYS A 15 19.57 2.34 2.98
C LYS A 15 18.46 1.33 3.14
N MET A 16 17.44 1.38 2.28
CA MET A 16 16.34 0.42 2.34
C MET A 16 16.80 -1.00 2.02
N LYS A 17 17.71 -1.18 1.06
CA LYS A 17 18.32 -2.49 0.77
C LYS A 17 19.19 -2.99 1.92
N GLU A 18 19.96 -2.11 2.57
CA GLU A 18 20.73 -2.46 3.77
C GLU A 18 19.82 -2.99 4.88
N MET A 19 18.75 -2.26 5.21
CA MET A 19 17.74 -2.71 6.17
C MET A 19 17.05 -4.02 5.76
N SER A 20 16.88 -4.26 4.45
CA SER A 20 16.27 -5.51 3.95
C SER A 20 17.14 -6.72 4.25
N ARG A 21 18.46 -6.58 4.07
CA ARG A 21 19.43 -7.64 4.38
C ARG A 21 19.42 -7.97 5.85
N GLU A 22 19.44 -6.95 6.70
CA GLU A 22 19.38 -7.11 8.16
C GLU A 22 18.07 -7.80 8.60
N ALA A 23 16.95 -7.45 7.96
CA ALA A 23 15.65 -8.03 8.25
C ALA A 23 15.40 -9.40 7.59
N GLY A 24 16.33 -9.91 6.77
CA GLY A 24 16.14 -11.17 6.02
C GLY A 24 15.04 -11.11 4.95
N VAL A 25 14.74 -9.92 4.41
CA VAL A 25 13.71 -9.70 3.39
C VAL A 25 14.34 -9.58 2.00
N ASP A 26 13.69 -10.14 0.98
CA ASP A 26 14.11 -10.06 -0.41
C ASP A 26 14.28 -8.59 -0.87
N GLU A 27 15.53 -8.20 -1.14
CA GLU A 27 15.90 -6.85 -1.60
C GLU A 27 15.15 -6.43 -2.87
N ARG A 28 14.74 -7.38 -3.73
CA ARG A 28 14.00 -7.09 -4.97
C ARG A 28 12.62 -6.54 -4.68
N LYS A 29 12.08 -6.80 -3.49
CA LYS A 29 10.77 -6.31 -3.05
C LYS A 29 10.87 -5.03 -2.23
N VAL A 30 12.07 -4.57 -1.90
CA VAL A 30 12.24 -3.43 -0.99
C VAL A 30 12.62 -2.17 -1.77
N PHE A 31 11.59 -1.42 -2.14
CA PHE A 31 11.70 -0.14 -2.85
C PHE A 31 10.48 0.75 -2.57
N PRO A 32 10.55 2.08 -2.81
CA PRO A 32 9.56 3.03 -2.30
C PRO A 32 8.14 2.74 -2.79
N HIS A 33 7.99 2.38 -4.06
CA HIS A 33 6.69 2.06 -4.63
C HIS A 33 6.07 0.81 -4.00
N ASN A 34 6.85 -0.26 -3.73
CA ASN A 34 6.30 -1.45 -3.09
C ASN A 34 5.80 -1.18 -1.66
N PHE A 35 6.49 -0.32 -0.90
CA PHE A 35 5.99 0.13 0.41
C PHE A 35 4.70 0.92 0.29
N ARG A 36 4.58 1.80 -0.72
CA ARG A 36 3.32 2.50 -1.01
C ARG A 36 2.19 1.51 -1.31
N HIS A 37 2.45 0.49 -2.12
CA HIS A 37 1.48 -0.59 -2.39
C HIS A 37 1.10 -1.36 -1.12
N LEU A 38 2.08 -1.72 -0.29
CA LEU A 38 1.86 -2.42 0.96
C LEU A 38 1.01 -1.61 1.93
N PHE A 39 1.34 -0.33 2.13
CA PHE A 39 0.56 0.59 2.96
C PHE A 39 -0.87 0.70 2.47
N ALA A 40 -1.07 0.98 1.18
CA ALA A 40 -2.38 1.17 0.59
C ALA A 40 -3.26 -0.08 0.70
N ARG A 41 -2.72 -1.26 0.40
CA ARG A 41 -3.46 -2.53 0.56
C ARG A 41 -3.78 -2.82 2.03
N THR A 42 -2.86 -2.55 2.94
CA THR A 42 -3.04 -2.82 4.38
C THR A 42 -4.09 -1.90 4.98
N PHE A 43 -4.00 -0.59 4.70
CA PHE A 43 -4.97 0.42 5.12
C PHE A 43 -6.36 0.07 4.61
N TYR A 44 -6.51 -0.18 3.30
CA TYR A 44 -7.81 -0.50 2.72
C TYR A 44 -8.39 -1.82 3.24
N ARG A 45 -7.55 -2.80 3.59
CA ARG A 45 -8.01 -4.05 4.20
C ARG A 45 -8.67 -3.83 5.56
N ILE A 46 -8.22 -2.84 6.33
CA ILE A 46 -8.70 -2.54 7.68
C ILE A 46 -9.87 -1.55 7.63
N GLU A 47 -9.63 -0.36 7.05
CA GLU A 47 -10.57 0.77 7.09
C GLU A 47 -11.64 0.71 5.99
N LYS A 48 -11.35 0.02 4.88
CA LYS A 48 -12.24 -0.08 3.71
C LYS A 48 -12.69 1.26 3.10
N ASP A 49 -11.98 2.35 3.41
CA ASP A 49 -12.23 3.69 2.90
C ASP A 49 -11.19 4.08 1.83
N VAL A 50 -11.65 4.21 0.58
CA VAL A 50 -10.81 4.59 -0.56
C VAL A 50 -10.56 6.09 -0.65
N VAL A 51 -11.49 6.92 -0.16
CA VAL A 51 -11.39 8.39 -0.20
C VAL A 51 -10.32 8.82 0.79
N ARG A 52 -10.41 8.32 2.02
CA ARG A 52 -9.40 8.58 3.06
C ARG A 52 -8.02 8.06 2.66
N LEU A 53 -7.95 6.92 1.98
CA LEU A 53 -6.70 6.40 1.44
C LEU A 53 -6.11 7.33 0.36
N MET A 54 -6.94 7.89 -0.52
CA MET A 54 -6.54 8.85 -1.54
C MET A 54 -5.91 10.10 -0.91
N ASP A 55 -6.54 10.64 0.13
CA ASP A 55 -6.06 11.81 0.86
C ASP A 55 -4.72 11.54 1.55
N LEU A 56 -4.58 10.41 2.23
CA LEU A 56 -3.32 9.99 2.88
C LEU A 56 -2.18 9.79 1.88
N LEU A 57 -2.50 9.35 0.67
CA LEU A 57 -1.53 9.16 -0.40
C LEU A 57 -1.24 10.45 -1.18
N GLY A 58 -2.06 11.51 -1.01
CA GLY A 58 -1.95 12.75 -1.77
C GLY A 58 -2.23 12.58 -3.27
N HIS A 59 -3.11 11.63 -3.63
CA HIS A 59 -3.50 11.44 -5.03
C HIS A 59 -4.57 12.47 -5.42
N SER A 60 -4.37 13.16 -6.55
CA SER A 60 -5.34 14.10 -7.12
C SER A 60 -6.55 13.41 -7.77
N SER A 61 -6.50 12.09 -7.92
CA SER A 61 -7.57 11.31 -8.55
C SER A 61 -7.76 9.97 -7.85
N ILE A 62 -9.03 9.62 -7.64
CA ILE A 62 -9.43 8.33 -7.08
C ILE A 62 -9.04 7.15 -7.97
N ASN A 63 -8.91 7.36 -9.30
CA ASN A 63 -8.54 6.31 -10.24
C ASN A 63 -7.13 5.77 -9.96
N THR A 64 -6.20 6.64 -9.54
CA THR A 64 -4.85 6.27 -9.13
C THR A 64 -4.84 5.46 -7.83
N THR A 65 -5.85 5.64 -6.98
CA THR A 65 -6.03 4.88 -5.73
C THR A 65 -6.79 3.57 -5.94
N ARG A 66 -7.66 3.50 -6.96
CA ARG A 66 -8.48 2.33 -7.26
C ARG A 66 -7.65 1.06 -7.50
N ILE A 67 -6.43 1.20 -8.02
CA ILE A 67 -5.50 0.07 -8.24
C ILE A 67 -5.18 -0.70 -6.94
N TYR A 68 -5.31 -0.08 -5.76
CA TYR A 68 -5.07 -0.74 -4.47
C TYR A 68 -6.34 -1.38 -3.88
N THR A 69 -7.50 -1.09 -4.45
CA THR A 69 -8.81 -1.57 -3.98
C THR A 69 -9.26 -2.86 -4.64
N MET A 70 -8.56 -3.34 -5.68
CA MET A 70 -8.89 -4.59 -6.34
C MET A 70 -8.66 -5.76 -5.38
N SER A 71 -9.72 -6.13 -4.67
CA SER A 71 -9.81 -7.36 -3.91
C SER A 71 -10.02 -8.52 -4.88
N THR A 72 -9.37 -9.64 -4.61
CA THR A 72 -9.79 -10.94 -5.15
C THR A 72 -11.29 -11.13 -4.89
N GLU A 73 -12.03 -11.73 -5.83
CA GLU A 73 -13.49 -11.88 -5.83
C GLU A 73 -14.09 -12.52 -4.55
N GLU A 74 -13.25 -13.09 -3.68
CA GLU A 74 -13.66 -13.65 -2.39
C GLU A 74 -14.18 -12.62 -1.37
N GLN A 75 -13.72 -11.36 -1.42
CA GLN A 75 -14.16 -10.35 -0.44
C GLN A 75 -15.61 -9.88 -0.63
N PRO A 76 -16.07 -9.56 -1.85
CA PRO A 76 -17.47 -9.21 -2.10
C PRO A 76 -18.43 -10.28 -1.61
N ARG A 77 -18.16 -11.56 -1.94
CA ARG A 77 -19.00 -12.68 -1.48
C ARG A 77 -19.07 -12.77 0.04
N ARG A 78 -17.93 -12.72 0.75
CA ARG A 78 -17.91 -12.73 2.23
C ARG A 78 -18.66 -11.53 2.83
N GLN A 79 -18.57 -10.37 2.20
CA GLN A 79 -19.24 -9.15 2.68
C GLN A 79 -20.76 -9.25 2.46
N MET A 80 -21.20 -9.77 1.32
CA MET A 80 -22.62 -10.03 1.04
C MET A 80 -23.19 -11.14 1.94
N SER A 81 -22.44 -12.20 2.22
CA SER A 81 -22.83 -13.23 3.20
C SER A 81 -22.94 -12.63 4.61
N ARG A 82 -22.02 -11.75 5.03
CA ARG A 82 -22.12 -11.02 6.31
C ARG A 82 -23.35 -10.09 6.37
N MET A 83 -23.75 -9.52 5.24
CA MET A 83 -24.96 -8.72 5.11
C MET A 83 -26.25 -9.58 4.98
N ARG A 84 -26.14 -10.92 5.00
CA ARG A 84 -27.24 -11.87 4.74
C ARG A 84 -27.91 -11.69 3.37
N LEU A 85 -27.19 -11.12 2.40
CA LEU A 85 -27.67 -10.88 1.04
C LEU A 85 -27.36 -12.03 0.07
N VAL A 86 -26.62 -13.04 0.53
CA VAL A 86 -26.38 -14.30 -0.18
C VAL A 86 -26.72 -15.41 0.79
N LEU A 87 -27.76 -16.17 0.46
CA LEU A 87 -28.05 -17.44 1.10
C LEU A 87 -27.00 -18.45 0.61
N GLY A 88 -26.37 -19.15 1.54
CA GLY A 88 -25.51 -20.29 1.22
C GLY A 88 -26.29 -21.38 0.51
#